data_AF-A0A158GXS6-F1
#
_entry.id   AF-A0A158GXS6-F1
#
_cell.length_a   1.000
_cell.length_b   1.000
_cell.length_c   1.000
_cell.angle_alpha   90.00
_cell.angle_beta   90.00
_cell.angle_gamma   90.00
#
_symmetry.space_group_name_H-M   'P 1'
#
loop_
_entity.id
_entity.type
_entity.pdbx_description
1 polymer ?
#
loop_
_entity_poly.entity_id
_entity_poly.type
_entity_poly.pdbx_seq_one_letter_code
_entity_poly.pdbx_strand_id
1 'polypeptide(L)'
;MTHDDADPRARHFPGLSRIGALLADPGRAAMLWSLMDGTARPAGELTMIAGLSPSAASGHLARLTEGGLLAMEVSGRHRYYRIATPDIATAIEALANLAHASAPQRTPERPPSAVPLEMRYARTCYDHLAGELAVQIFDRMLARHWLAADGREQNGPTQLEPTPEGAREFAQLGIDLKAQRARRRRFACTCIDWSERRPHLGGALGAAFLESCAAHGWLEQTTKRRVLRVTPAGRSHFERFLSDR
;
A
#
# COMPACT_ATOMS: atom_id res chain seq x y z
N MET A 1 -36.18 -33.82 -21.75
CA MET A 1 -35.49 -33.68 -20.46
C MET A 1 -34.00 -33.84 -20.70
N THR A 2 -33.32 -32.75 -21.03
CA THR A 2 -31.86 -32.66 -20.97
C THR A 2 -31.55 -31.89 -19.71
N HIS A 3 -31.06 -32.60 -18.68
CA HIS A 3 -30.47 -31.97 -17.52
C HIS A 3 -29.24 -31.20 -18.01
N ASP A 4 -29.36 -29.88 -18.01
CA ASP A 4 -28.24 -28.95 -18.19
C ASP A 4 -27.37 -29.04 -16.93
N ASP A 5 -26.38 -29.92 -17.00
CA ASP A 5 -25.42 -30.19 -15.93
C ASP A 5 -24.38 -29.06 -15.95
N ALA A 6 -24.76 -27.90 -15.39
CA ALA A 6 -23.89 -26.75 -15.27
C ALA A 6 -22.64 -27.13 -14.46
N ASP A 7 -21.45 -27.05 -15.09
CA ASP A 7 -20.16 -27.35 -14.46
C ASP A 7 -20.07 -26.64 -13.09
N PRO A 8 -19.96 -27.37 -11.97
CA PRO A 8 -19.92 -26.78 -10.63
C PRO A 8 -18.74 -25.82 -10.43
N ARG A 9 -17.73 -25.82 -11.31
CA ARG A 9 -16.62 -24.85 -11.34
C ARG A 9 -17.02 -23.47 -11.86
N ALA A 10 -18.17 -23.34 -12.53
CA ALA A 10 -18.69 -22.06 -13.03
C ALA A 10 -19.31 -21.16 -11.94
N ARG A 11 -19.36 -21.63 -10.68
CA ARG A 11 -19.95 -20.89 -9.54
C ARG A 11 -18.99 -19.93 -8.84
N HIS A 12 -17.70 -19.95 -9.17
CA HIS A 12 -16.67 -19.14 -8.53
C HIS A 12 -15.80 -18.43 -9.56
N PHE A 13 -15.26 -17.25 -9.20
CA PHE A 13 -14.30 -16.54 -10.04
C PHE A 13 -13.08 -17.46 -10.32
N PRO A 14 -12.79 -17.81 -11.59
CA PRO A 14 -11.74 -18.76 -11.91
C PRO A 14 -10.38 -18.33 -11.33
N GLY A 15 -9.69 -19.26 -10.68
CA GLY A 15 -8.36 -19.02 -10.11
C GLY A 15 -8.32 -18.28 -8.77
N LEU A 16 -9.44 -17.71 -8.28
CA LEU A 16 -9.46 -17.01 -6.98
C LEU A 16 -9.08 -17.94 -5.82
N SER A 17 -9.63 -19.16 -5.79
CA SER A 17 -9.30 -20.17 -4.76
C SER A 17 -7.83 -20.58 -4.79
N ARG A 18 -7.23 -20.65 -5.98
CA ARG A 18 -5.80 -20.95 -6.16
C ARG A 18 -4.93 -19.83 -5.58
N ILE A 19 -5.24 -18.57 -5.86
CA ILE A 19 -4.53 -17.42 -5.27
C ILE A 19 -4.73 -17.39 -3.75
N GLY A 20 -5.96 -17.59 -3.28
CA GLY A 20 -6.25 -17.68 -1.84
C GLY A 20 -5.42 -18.75 -1.14
N ALA A 21 -5.31 -19.94 -1.72
CA ALA A 21 -4.48 -21.03 -1.19
C ALA A 21 -2.98 -20.68 -1.14
N LEU A 22 -2.47 -19.87 -2.07
CA LEU A 22 -1.08 -19.40 -2.04
C LEU A 22 -0.84 -18.37 -0.93
N LEU A 23 -1.85 -17.58 -0.56
CA LEU A 23 -1.74 -16.55 0.48
C LEU A 23 -2.03 -17.08 1.89
N ALA A 24 -2.79 -18.18 2.02
CA ALA A 24 -3.26 -18.74 3.29
C ALA A 24 -2.18 -19.43 4.17
N ASP A 25 -0.90 -19.10 3.98
CA ASP A 25 0.22 -19.69 4.71
C ASP A 25 1.11 -18.60 5.31
N PRO A 26 1.39 -18.63 6.62
CA PRO A 26 2.14 -17.57 7.30
C PRO A 26 3.54 -17.35 6.73
N GLY A 27 4.26 -18.40 6.34
CA GLY A 27 5.60 -18.31 5.78
C GLY A 27 5.59 -17.64 4.40
N ARG A 28 4.66 -18.05 3.52
CA ARG A 28 4.46 -17.39 2.22
C ARG A 28 4.03 -15.93 2.38
N ALA A 29 3.12 -15.64 3.30
CA ALA A 29 2.68 -14.27 3.59
C ALA A 29 3.87 -13.41 4.06
N ALA A 30 4.70 -13.90 4.97
CA ALA A 30 5.89 -13.19 5.45
C ALA A 30 6.90 -12.90 4.31
N MET A 31 7.17 -13.89 3.46
CA MET A 31 8.05 -13.71 2.29
C MET A 31 7.50 -12.63 1.34
N LEU A 32 6.23 -12.75 0.93
CA LEU A 32 5.58 -11.78 0.04
C LEU A 32 5.61 -10.38 0.64
N TRP A 33 5.32 -10.27 1.93
CA TRP A 33 5.29 -9.00 2.64
C TRP A 33 6.66 -8.30 2.65
N SER A 34 7.73 -9.06 2.86
CA SER A 34 9.09 -8.52 2.85
C SER A 34 9.53 -7.96 1.49
N LEU A 35 8.87 -8.39 0.41
CA LEU A 35 9.15 -7.98 -0.97
C LEU A 35 8.26 -6.81 -1.43
N MET A 36 7.40 -6.29 -0.55
CA MET A 36 6.48 -5.20 -0.90
C MET A 36 7.19 -3.86 -1.16
N ASP A 37 8.46 -3.71 -0.77
CA ASP A 37 9.31 -2.56 -1.14
C ASP A 37 9.74 -2.60 -2.63
N GLY A 38 9.45 -3.69 -3.33
CA GLY A 38 9.80 -3.92 -4.73
C GLY A 38 11.23 -4.44 -4.95
N THR A 39 11.97 -4.73 -3.88
CA THR A 39 13.32 -5.29 -3.98
C THR A 39 13.29 -6.76 -4.39
N ALA A 40 14.38 -7.22 -5.02
CA ALA A 40 14.62 -8.64 -5.22
C ALA A 40 15.53 -9.17 -4.11
N ARG A 41 15.12 -10.24 -3.42
CA ARG A 41 15.85 -10.81 -2.29
C ARG A 41 16.28 -12.25 -2.57
N PRO A 42 17.46 -12.68 -2.11
CA PRO A 42 17.91 -14.06 -2.28
C PRO A 42 17.07 -15.02 -1.43
N ALA A 43 16.96 -16.28 -1.88
CA ALA A 43 16.19 -17.32 -1.18
C ALA A 43 16.57 -17.47 0.31
N GLY A 44 17.85 -17.35 0.64
CA GLY A 44 18.34 -17.48 2.02
C GLY A 44 17.79 -16.38 2.94
N GLU A 45 17.69 -15.14 2.46
CA GLU A 45 17.10 -14.05 3.24
C GLU A 45 15.61 -14.28 3.48
N LEU A 46 14.87 -14.67 2.44
CA LEU A 46 13.44 -14.99 2.55
C LEU A 46 13.18 -16.18 3.47
N THR A 47 14.09 -17.16 3.48
CA THR A 47 14.06 -18.31 4.40
C THR A 47 14.16 -17.85 5.85
N MET A 48 15.11 -16.96 6.16
CA MET A 48 15.28 -16.37 7.49
C MET A 48 14.07 -15.56 7.93
N ILE A 49 13.52 -14.72 7.03
CA ILE A 49 12.34 -13.90 7.30
C ILE A 49 11.11 -14.77 7.61
N ALA A 50 10.94 -15.88 6.88
CA ALA A 50 9.83 -16.79 7.09
C ALA A 50 10.00 -17.71 8.31
N GLY A 51 11.20 -17.78 8.89
CA GLY A 51 11.50 -18.70 9.99
C GLY A 51 11.40 -20.18 9.60
N LEU A 52 11.71 -20.52 8.34
CA LEU A 52 11.53 -21.86 7.77
C LEU A 52 12.87 -22.57 7.53
N SER A 53 12.82 -23.90 7.38
CA SER A 53 13.97 -24.65 6.89
C SER A 53 14.24 -24.36 5.40
N PRO A 54 15.48 -24.50 4.91
CA PRO A 54 15.80 -24.27 3.49
C PRO A 54 14.97 -25.10 2.51
N SER A 55 14.67 -26.36 2.87
CA SER A 55 13.83 -27.25 2.07
C SER A 55 12.38 -26.77 1.99
N ALA A 56 11.78 -26.41 3.14
CA ALA A 56 10.43 -25.87 3.19
C ALA A 56 10.34 -24.54 2.44
N ALA A 57 11.28 -23.62 2.67
CA ALA A 57 11.33 -22.33 1.99
C ALA A 57 11.44 -22.48 0.47
N SER A 58 12.27 -23.41 -0.02
CA SER A 58 12.39 -23.68 -1.46
C SER A 58 11.06 -24.14 -2.06
N GLY A 59 10.32 -25.02 -1.37
CA GLY A 59 8.99 -25.46 -1.78
C GLY A 59 7.97 -24.32 -1.82
N HIS A 60 8.01 -23.41 -0.84
CA HIS A 60 7.15 -22.22 -0.84
C HIS A 60 7.47 -21.25 -1.97
N LEU A 61 8.75 -20.96 -2.21
CA LEU A 61 9.20 -20.09 -3.29
C LEU A 61 8.83 -20.65 -4.67
N ALA A 62 8.94 -21.97 -4.86
CA ALA A 62 8.48 -22.65 -6.07
C ALA A 62 6.98 -22.46 -6.28
N ARG A 63 6.15 -22.76 -5.26
CA ARG A 63 4.68 -22.59 -5.32
C ARG A 63 4.27 -21.15 -5.62
N LEU A 64 4.94 -20.17 -5.02
CA LEU A 64 4.66 -18.75 -5.26
C LEU A 64 5.06 -18.31 -6.68
N THR A 65 6.16 -18.86 -7.20
CA THR A 65 6.64 -18.55 -8.57
C THR A 65 5.75 -19.21 -9.62
N GLU A 66 5.46 -20.51 -9.50
CA GLU A 66 4.50 -21.24 -10.35
C GLU A 66 3.07 -20.67 -10.25
N GLY A 67 2.74 -20.14 -9.07
CA GLY A 67 1.53 -19.39 -8.79
C GLY A 67 1.43 -18.04 -9.50
N GLY A 68 2.55 -17.51 -9.99
CA GLY A 68 2.66 -16.21 -10.63
C GLY A 68 2.77 -15.03 -9.66
N LEU A 69 2.85 -15.25 -8.33
CA LEU A 69 2.96 -14.18 -7.33
C LEU A 69 4.38 -13.60 -7.27
N LEU A 70 5.39 -14.46 -7.53
CA LEU A 70 6.79 -14.07 -7.57
C LEU A 70 7.38 -14.23 -8.96
N ALA A 71 8.26 -13.31 -9.33
CA ALA A 71 9.22 -13.50 -10.40
C ALA A 71 10.56 -13.92 -9.79
N MET A 72 11.28 -14.81 -10.48
CA MET A 72 12.59 -15.30 -10.09
C MET A 72 13.61 -14.98 -11.17
N GLU A 73 14.73 -14.42 -10.75
CA GLU A 73 15.87 -14.10 -11.62
C GLU A 73 17.12 -14.81 -11.08
N VAL A 74 17.92 -15.37 -11.99
CA VAL A 74 19.17 -16.03 -11.63
C VAL A 74 20.31 -15.04 -11.81
N SER A 75 21.05 -14.78 -10.72
CA SER A 75 22.27 -13.98 -10.73
C SER A 75 23.42 -14.79 -10.16
N GLY A 76 24.27 -15.29 -11.06
CA GLY A 76 25.33 -16.24 -10.73
C GLY A 76 24.77 -17.53 -10.10
N ARG A 77 25.21 -17.84 -8.88
CA ARG A 77 24.77 -19.05 -8.14
C ARG A 77 23.51 -18.82 -7.30
N HIS A 78 23.03 -17.59 -7.21
CA HIS A 78 21.93 -17.23 -6.34
C HIS A 78 20.67 -16.94 -7.15
N ARG A 79 19.53 -17.36 -6.60
CA ARG A 79 18.20 -17.04 -7.11
C ARG A 79 17.64 -15.89 -6.30
N TYR A 80 17.22 -14.84 -7.00
CA TYR A 80 16.60 -13.67 -6.42
C TYR A 80 15.12 -13.68 -6.76
N TYR A 81 14.29 -13.32 -5.79
CA TYR A 81 12.84 -13.33 -5.89
C TYR A 81 12.30 -11.94 -5.63
N ARG A 82 11.31 -11.54 -6.43
CA ARG A 82 10.57 -10.28 -6.27
C ARG A 82 9.09 -10.50 -6.54
N ILE A 83 8.23 -9.61 -6.06
CA ILE A 83 6.83 -9.60 -6.50
C ILE A 83 6.78 -9.50 -8.03
N ALA A 84 6.00 -10.37 -8.68
CA ALA A 84 6.06 -10.52 -10.12
C ALA A 84 5.63 -9.25 -10.87
N THR A 85 4.53 -8.63 -10.41
CA THR A 85 3.96 -7.43 -11.02
C THR A 85 3.44 -6.43 -9.98
N PRO A 86 3.33 -5.13 -10.33
CA PRO A 86 2.73 -4.13 -9.46
C PRO A 86 1.28 -4.45 -9.02
N ASP A 87 0.50 -5.10 -9.89
CA ASP A 87 -0.88 -5.49 -9.60
C ASP A 87 -0.98 -6.54 -8.47
N ILE A 88 0.03 -7.40 -8.34
CA ILE A 88 0.08 -8.38 -7.26
C ILE A 88 0.39 -7.71 -5.93
N ALA A 89 1.33 -6.77 -5.89
CA ALA A 89 1.60 -5.97 -4.69
C ALA A 89 0.34 -5.18 -4.27
N THR A 90 -0.33 -4.57 -5.24
CA THR A 90 -1.64 -3.90 -5.12
C THR A 90 -2.67 -4.83 -4.45
N ALA A 91 -2.84 -6.05 -4.96
CA ALA A 91 -3.79 -7.01 -4.41
C ALA A 91 -3.43 -7.48 -3.00
N ILE A 92 -2.15 -7.74 -2.73
CA ILE A 92 -1.66 -8.14 -1.39
C ILE A 92 -1.91 -7.03 -0.37
N GLU A 93 -1.65 -5.77 -0.73
CA GLU A 93 -1.92 -4.61 0.12
C GLU A 93 -3.42 -4.44 0.39
N ALA A 94 -4.26 -4.59 -0.64
CA ALA A 94 -5.72 -4.56 -0.47
C ALA A 94 -6.22 -5.64 0.49
N LEU A 95 -5.69 -6.87 0.39
CA LEU A 95 -6.03 -7.96 1.30
C LEU A 95 -5.54 -7.72 2.72
N ALA A 96 -4.36 -7.14 2.91
CA ALA A 96 -3.85 -6.76 4.23
C ALA A 96 -4.76 -5.70 4.88
N ASN A 97 -5.19 -4.70 4.11
CA ASN A 97 -6.15 -3.69 4.56
C ASN A 97 -7.50 -4.31 4.93
N LEU A 98 -8.00 -5.25 4.12
CA LEU A 98 -9.25 -5.97 4.40
C LEU A 98 -9.14 -6.84 5.67
N ALA A 99 -8.06 -7.59 5.81
CA ALA A 99 -7.79 -8.41 6.99
C ALA A 99 -7.74 -7.54 8.26
N HIS A 100 -7.17 -6.34 8.15
CA HIS A 100 -7.18 -5.38 9.25
C HIS A 100 -8.59 -4.86 9.57
N ALA A 101 -9.37 -4.45 8.56
CA ALA A 101 -10.74 -3.97 8.77
C ALA A 101 -11.69 -5.04 9.31
N SER A 102 -11.43 -6.31 8.98
CA SER A 102 -12.25 -7.46 9.39
C SER A 102 -11.82 -8.07 10.73
N ALA A 103 -10.65 -7.67 11.26
CA ALA A 103 -10.16 -8.21 12.52
C ALA A 103 -11.09 -7.77 13.67
N PRO A 104 -11.60 -8.70 14.50
CA PRO A 104 -12.26 -8.33 15.75
C PRO A 104 -11.30 -7.44 16.54
N GLN A 105 -11.80 -6.36 17.14
CA GLN A 105 -11.06 -5.42 18.00
C GLN A 105 -10.33 -6.18 19.12
N ARG A 106 -9.19 -6.79 18.82
CA ARG A 106 -8.29 -7.45 19.73
C ARG A 106 -6.94 -6.78 19.58
N THR A 107 -6.38 -6.47 20.74
CA THR A 107 -5.06 -5.92 21.05
C THR A 107 -4.08 -5.82 19.87
N PRO A 108 -3.38 -4.68 19.70
CA PRO A 108 -2.48 -4.48 18.60
C PRO A 108 -1.35 -5.51 18.66
N GLU A 109 -1.45 -6.58 17.85
CA GLU A 109 -0.28 -7.36 17.48
C GLU A 109 0.69 -6.39 16.82
N ARG A 110 1.92 -6.37 17.35
CA ARG A 110 3.06 -5.58 16.88
C ARG A 110 3.10 -5.66 15.35
N PRO A 111 3.26 -4.54 14.62
CA PRO A 111 3.36 -4.59 13.16
C PRO A 111 4.44 -5.60 12.79
N PRO A 112 4.22 -6.46 11.77
CA PRO A 112 5.14 -7.53 11.44
C PRO A 112 6.55 -6.93 11.26
N SER A 113 7.49 -7.41 12.06
CA SER A 113 8.86 -6.89 12.20
C SER A 113 9.74 -7.09 10.95
N ALA A 114 9.15 -7.35 9.79
CA ALA A 114 9.82 -7.67 8.54
C ALA A 114 9.85 -6.49 7.53
N VAL A 115 9.19 -5.37 7.85
CA VAL A 115 9.09 -4.22 6.93
C VAL A 115 10.27 -3.27 7.12
N PRO A 116 11.04 -2.96 6.06
CA PRO A 116 12.12 -1.97 6.11
C PRO A 116 11.64 -0.62 6.68
N LEU A 117 12.44 -0.01 7.55
CA LEU A 117 12.10 1.27 8.21
C LEU A 117 11.72 2.38 7.21
N GLU A 118 12.47 2.49 6.13
CA GLU A 118 12.22 3.44 5.04
C GLU A 118 10.84 3.28 4.38
N MET A 119 10.35 2.04 4.26
CA MET A 119 9.02 1.76 3.72
C MET A 119 7.90 2.12 4.70
N ARG A 120 8.18 2.03 6.00
CA ARG A 120 7.25 2.49 7.04
C ARG A 120 7.13 4.01 7.07
N TYR A 121 8.24 4.72 6.86
CA TYR A 121 8.26 6.18 6.96
C TYR A 121 7.56 6.89 5.79
N ALA A 122 7.97 6.62 4.55
CA ALA A 122 7.38 7.26 3.36
C ALA A 122 7.41 6.32 2.15
N ARG A 123 6.23 6.05 1.58
CA ARG A 123 6.06 5.16 0.42
C ARG A 123 4.89 5.57 -0.47
N THR A 124 4.73 4.89 -1.59
CA THR A 124 3.49 4.94 -2.38
C THR A 124 2.55 3.79 -1.98
N CYS A 125 1.29 4.11 -1.70
CA CYS A 125 0.16 3.16 -1.68
C CYS A 125 -0.54 3.33 -3.02
N TYR A 126 -0.33 2.39 -3.93
CA TYR A 126 -0.65 2.56 -5.36
C TYR A 126 0.04 3.80 -5.96
N ASP A 127 -0.65 4.94 -5.97
CA ASP A 127 -0.27 6.19 -6.60
C ASP A 127 -0.36 7.41 -5.67
N HIS A 128 -0.60 7.21 -4.38
CA HIS A 128 -0.65 8.28 -3.38
C HIS A 128 0.32 8.03 -2.23
N LEU A 129 0.65 9.09 -1.49
CA LEU A 129 1.59 9.04 -0.38
C LEU A 129 1.03 8.20 0.78
N ALA A 130 1.87 7.33 1.33
CA ALA A 130 1.58 6.45 2.46
C ALA A 130 2.79 6.31 3.40
N GLY A 131 2.60 5.62 4.52
CA GLY A 131 3.53 5.54 5.63
C GLY A 131 3.26 6.58 6.72
N GLU A 132 4.11 6.54 7.75
CA GLU A 132 4.06 7.40 8.93
C GLU A 132 3.90 8.89 8.56
N LEU A 133 4.70 9.37 7.61
CA LEU A 133 4.65 10.76 7.15
C LEU A 133 3.28 11.11 6.55
N ALA A 134 2.70 10.20 5.76
CA ALA A 134 1.42 10.43 5.10
C ALA A 134 0.28 10.55 6.10
N VAL A 135 0.30 9.68 7.12
CA VAL A 135 -0.68 9.70 8.22
C VAL A 135 -0.56 11.01 9.00
N GLN A 136 0.66 11.42 9.36
CA GLN A 136 0.88 12.68 10.08
C GLN A 136 0.42 13.91 9.27
N ILE A 137 0.74 13.96 7.98
CA ILE A 137 0.28 15.03 7.08
C ILE A 137 -1.25 15.05 7.03
N PHE A 138 -1.88 13.88 6.89
CA PHE A 138 -3.32 13.78 6.79
C PHE A 138 -4.03 14.23 8.08
N ASP A 139 -3.55 13.77 9.25
CA ASP A 139 -4.04 14.24 10.55
C ASP A 139 -3.94 15.77 10.65
N ARG A 140 -2.83 16.33 10.16
CA ARG A 140 -2.58 17.77 10.19
C ARG A 140 -3.49 18.55 9.25
N MET A 141 -3.79 18.01 8.07
CA MET A 141 -4.78 18.58 7.14
C MET A 141 -6.16 18.64 7.79
N LEU A 142 -6.57 17.59 8.52
CA LEU A 142 -7.84 17.59 9.26
C LEU A 142 -7.82 18.60 10.41
N ALA A 143 -6.74 18.64 11.21
CA ALA A 143 -6.60 19.57 12.32
C ALA A 143 -6.57 21.04 11.89
N ARG A 144 -6.01 21.34 10.71
CA ARG A 144 -6.01 22.67 10.10
C ARG A 144 -7.27 22.95 9.27
N HIS A 145 -8.27 22.08 9.32
CA HIS A 145 -9.51 22.18 8.56
C HIS A 145 -9.32 22.31 7.05
N TRP A 146 -8.28 21.72 6.47
CA TRP A 146 -8.14 21.66 5.01
C TRP A 146 -9.16 20.71 4.39
N LEU A 147 -9.52 19.66 5.11
CA LEU A 147 -10.46 18.64 4.69
C LEU A 147 -11.55 18.49 5.76
N ALA A 148 -12.80 18.46 5.32
CA ALA A 148 -13.94 18.00 6.10
C ALA A 148 -14.20 16.54 5.77
N ALA A 149 -14.44 15.74 6.81
CA ALA A 149 -14.81 14.34 6.68
C ALA A 149 -16.33 14.24 6.76
N ASP A 150 -16.99 14.27 5.61
CA ASP A 150 -18.45 14.16 5.51
C ASP A 150 -18.84 12.68 5.41
N GLY A 151 -19.71 12.25 6.33
CA GLY A 151 -20.30 10.90 6.32
C GLY A 151 -19.40 9.82 6.94
N ARG A 152 -19.73 9.41 8.16
CA ARG A 152 -19.28 8.11 8.68
C ARG A 152 -20.07 7.01 7.99
N GLU A 153 -19.64 6.55 6.83
CA GLU A 153 -20.09 5.23 6.36
C GLU A 153 -19.55 4.20 7.34
N GLN A 154 -20.45 3.43 7.95
CA GLN A 154 -20.12 2.45 9.00
C GLN A 154 -19.15 1.37 8.55
N ASN A 155 -18.88 1.23 7.23
CA ASN A 155 -17.95 0.26 6.65
C ASN A 155 -17.27 0.73 5.34
N GLY A 156 -17.06 2.04 5.12
CA GLY A 156 -16.49 2.58 3.88
C GLY A 156 -15.49 3.72 4.11
N PRO A 157 -14.57 4.01 3.15
CA PRO A 157 -13.66 5.13 3.30
C PRO A 157 -14.45 6.44 3.24
N THR A 158 -14.38 7.22 4.32
CA THR A 158 -15.05 8.50 4.50
C THR A 158 -14.80 9.40 3.31
N GLN A 159 -15.87 9.99 2.76
CA GLN A 159 -15.72 11.01 1.73
C GLN A 159 -15.07 12.24 2.36
N LEU A 160 -14.06 12.77 1.67
CA LEU A 160 -13.30 13.93 2.12
C LEU A 160 -13.59 15.07 1.15
N GLU A 161 -13.98 16.22 1.68
CA GLU A 161 -14.20 17.42 0.89
C GLU A 161 -13.29 18.55 1.39
N PRO A 162 -12.54 19.23 0.49
CA PRO A 162 -11.82 20.45 0.82
C PRO A 162 -12.78 21.53 1.31
N THR A 163 -12.43 22.12 2.44
CA THR A 163 -13.06 23.38 2.89
C THR A 163 -12.63 24.53 1.98
N PRO A 164 -13.25 25.72 2.08
CA PRO A 164 -12.76 26.91 1.38
C PRO A 164 -11.29 27.23 1.69
N GLU A 165 -10.88 27.04 2.94
CA GLU A 165 -9.49 27.17 3.40
C GLU A 165 -8.59 26.15 2.71
N GLY A 166 -8.94 24.87 2.78
CA GLY A 166 -8.17 23.80 2.15
C GLY A 166 -8.07 23.95 0.65
N ALA A 167 -9.13 24.44 -0.02
CA ALA A 167 -9.09 24.71 -1.45
C ALA A 167 -8.04 25.76 -1.82
N ARG A 168 -7.89 26.83 -1.02
CA ARG A 168 -6.83 27.83 -1.22
C ARG A 168 -5.44 27.24 -1.02
N GLU A 169 -5.28 26.40 0.00
CA GLU A 169 -3.99 25.79 0.33
C GLU A 169 -3.56 24.74 -0.70
N PHE A 170 -4.47 23.88 -1.16
CA PHE A 170 -4.20 22.95 -2.25
C PHE A 170 -3.87 23.69 -3.56
N ALA A 171 -4.51 24.82 -3.84
CA ALA A 171 -4.16 25.65 -4.99
C ALA A 171 -2.74 26.25 -4.88
N GLN A 172 -2.31 26.67 -3.69
CA GLN A 172 -0.92 27.12 -3.44
C GLN A 172 0.10 25.99 -3.65
N LEU A 173 -0.30 24.75 -3.40
CA LEU A 173 0.47 23.55 -3.74
C LEU A 173 0.38 23.18 -5.24
N GLY A 174 -0.25 24.01 -6.08
CA GLY A 174 -0.37 23.77 -7.52
C GLY A 174 -1.39 22.68 -7.89
N ILE A 175 -2.33 22.33 -6.99
CA ILE A 175 -3.31 21.28 -7.23
C ILE A 175 -4.63 21.90 -7.71
N ASP A 176 -4.99 21.63 -8.96
CA ASP A 176 -6.30 21.99 -9.52
C ASP A 176 -7.38 21.00 -9.07
N LEU A 177 -8.16 21.39 -8.06
CA LEU A 177 -9.25 20.58 -7.52
C LEU A 177 -10.36 20.29 -8.55
N LYS A 178 -10.63 21.20 -9.48
CA LYS A 178 -11.68 21.00 -10.50
C LYS A 178 -11.25 19.93 -11.48
N ALA A 179 -9.98 19.97 -11.92
CA ALA A 179 -9.40 18.93 -12.76
C ALA A 179 -9.39 17.57 -12.03
N GLN A 180 -9.06 17.53 -10.73
CA GLN A 180 -9.07 16.28 -9.97
C GLN A 180 -10.49 15.71 -9.81
N ARG A 181 -11.51 16.54 -9.60
CA ARG A 181 -12.92 16.10 -9.54
C ARG A 181 -13.43 15.54 -10.86
N ALA A 182 -12.91 16.00 -11.99
CA ALA A 182 -13.29 15.52 -13.32
C ALA A 182 -12.71 14.14 -13.68
N ARG A 183 -11.74 13.61 -12.90
CA ARG A 183 -11.14 12.30 -13.16
C ARG A 183 -12.15 11.16 -12.90
N ARG A 184 -12.03 10.07 -13.67
CA ARG A 184 -12.88 8.86 -13.54
C ARG A 184 -12.47 7.98 -12.34
N ARG A 185 -12.44 8.53 -11.13
CA ARG A 185 -12.13 7.84 -9.87
C ARG A 185 -12.66 8.65 -8.68
N ARG A 186 -12.63 8.09 -7.47
CA ARG A 186 -12.96 8.85 -6.25
C ARG A 186 -12.04 10.07 -6.12
N PHE A 187 -12.65 11.24 -5.86
CA PHE A 187 -11.93 12.49 -5.73
C PHE A 187 -10.99 12.48 -4.53
N ALA A 188 -11.49 12.27 -3.31
CA ALA A 188 -10.69 12.09 -2.11
C ALA A 188 -11.36 11.07 -1.19
N CYS A 189 -10.56 10.29 -0.47
CA CYS A 189 -11.06 9.30 0.48
C CYS A 189 -10.01 8.96 1.55
N THR A 190 -10.45 8.40 2.67
CA THR A 190 -9.53 7.81 3.65
C THR A 190 -9.02 6.45 3.17
N CYS A 191 -7.75 6.37 2.78
CA CYS A 191 -7.09 5.08 2.59
C CYS A 191 -6.53 4.64 3.95
N ILE A 192 -6.57 3.36 4.29
CA ILE A 192 -5.98 2.86 5.55
C ILE A 192 -4.55 2.45 5.29
N ASP A 193 -3.62 3.05 6.03
CA ASP A 193 -2.24 2.66 6.01
C ASP A 193 -2.08 1.37 6.82
N TRP A 194 -1.65 0.29 6.17
CA TRP A 194 -1.48 -0.99 6.83
C TRP A 194 -0.35 -0.99 7.89
N SER A 195 0.67 -0.15 7.73
CA SER A 195 1.82 -0.12 8.65
C SER A 195 1.51 0.63 9.93
N GLU A 196 0.80 1.75 9.80
CA GLU A 196 0.41 2.62 10.91
C GLU A 196 -0.95 2.27 11.49
N ARG A 197 -1.79 1.53 10.74
CA ARG A 197 -3.19 1.21 11.10
C ARG A 197 -4.05 2.47 11.25
N ARG A 198 -3.76 3.49 10.44
CA ARG A 198 -4.35 4.83 10.52
C ARG A 198 -4.67 5.37 9.13
N PRO A 199 -5.66 6.26 8.99
CA PRO A 199 -6.04 6.79 7.69
C PRO A 199 -4.99 7.76 7.12
N HIS A 200 -4.88 7.79 5.80
CA HIS A 200 -4.12 8.77 5.02
C HIS A 200 -4.91 9.17 3.76
N LEU A 201 -4.47 10.24 3.08
CA LEU A 201 -5.18 10.80 1.94
C LEU A 201 -5.03 9.93 0.69
N GLY A 202 -6.15 9.34 0.24
CA GLY A 202 -6.26 8.62 -1.02
C GLY A 202 -7.12 9.34 -2.06
N GLY A 203 -7.37 8.68 -3.18
CA GLY A 203 -8.16 9.22 -4.30
C GLY A 203 -7.35 10.09 -5.26
N ALA A 204 -8.03 10.77 -6.18
CA ALA A 204 -7.38 11.69 -7.13
C ALA A 204 -6.62 12.81 -6.43
N LEU A 205 -7.14 13.33 -5.31
CA LEU A 205 -6.50 14.35 -4.50
C LEU A 205 -5.22 13.85 -3.83
N GLY A 206 -5.22 12.62 -3.30
CA GLY A 206 -4.02 12.00 -2.72
C GLY A 206 -2.92 11.77 -3.77
N ALA A 207 -3.29 11.36 -4.98
CA ALA A 207 -2.35 11.22 -6.08
C ALA A 207 -1.77 12.59 -6.51
N ALA A 208 -2.62 13.60 -6.68
CA ALA A 208 -2.19 14.96 -7.03
C ALA A 208 -1.31 15.58 -5.93
N PHE A 209 -1.57 15.29 -4.65
CA PHE A 209 -0.73 15.74 -3.55
C PHE A 209 0.67 15.13 -3.61
N LEU A 210 0.78 13.82 -3.91
CA LEU A 210 2.08 13.19 -4.11
C LEU A 210 2.83 13.79 -5.31
N GLU A 211 2.14 13.98 -6.44
CA GLU A 211 2.70 14.62 -7.64
C GLU A 211 3.21 16.04 -7.32
N SER A 212 2.44 16.82 -6.55
CA SER A 212 2.83 18.15 -6.08
C SER A 212 4.07 18.09 -5.18
N CYS A 213 4.12 17.19 -4.20
CA CYS A 213 5.30 17.03 -3.33
C CYS A 213 6.57 16.70 -4.14
N ALA A 214 6.44 15.88 -5.19
CA ALA A 214 7.54 15.56 -6.08
C ALA A 214 7.95 16.77 -6.94
N ALA A 215 6.99 17.52 -7.48
CA ALA A 215 7.24 18.73 -8.28
C ALA A 215 7.95 19.83 -7.47
N HIS A 216 7.65 19.94 -6.18
CA HIS A 216 8.34 20.85 -5.26
C HIS A 216 9.70 20.31 -4.77
N GLY A 217 10.09 19.10 -5.18
CA GLY A 217 11.33 18.45 -4.77
C GLY A 217 11.36 18.05 -3.29
N TRP A 218 10.21 17.87 -2.64
CA TRP A 218 10.13 17.45 -1.24
C TRP A 218 10.24 15.94 -1.07
N LEU A 219 9.74 15.20 -2.06
CA LEU A 219 9.78 13.76 -2.14
C LEU A 219 10.40 13.34 -3.47
N GLU A 220 11.17 12.27 -3.46
CA GLU A 220 11.70 11.66 -4.68
C GLU A 220 11.57 10.13 -4.65
N GLN A 221 11.50 9.54 -5.84
CA GLN A 221 11.53 8.10 -5.99
C GLN A 221 12.93 7.57 -5.71
N THR A 222 13.01 6.42 -5.04
CA THR A 222 14.26 5.70 -4.85
C THR A 222 14.43 4.60 -5.89
N THR A 223 15.54 3.87 -5.84
CA THR A 223 15.71 2.64 -6.64
C THR A 223 14.71 1.54 -6.25
N LYS A 224 14.10 1.63 -5.07
CA LYS A 224 13.03 0.74 -4.59
C LYS A 224 11.69 1.31 -5.03
N ARG A 225 10.94 0.58 -5.86
CA ARG A 225 9.75 1.07 -6.60
C ARG A 225 8.68 1.75 -5.75
N ARG A 226 8.58 1.41 -4.46
CA ARG A 226 7.54 1.95 -3.57
C ARG A 226 8.08 2.86 -2.49
N VAL A 227 9.39 2.92 -2.27
CA VAL A 227 9.98 3.73 -1.21
C VAL A 227 10.24 5.14 -1.73
N LEU A 228 9.80 6.14 -0.97
CA LEU A 228 10.04 7.55 -1.23
C LEU A 228 11.10 8.08 -0.29
N ARG A 229 12.01 8.90 -0.81
CA ARG A 229 12.98 9.62 0.02
C ARG A 229 12.47 11.05 0.25
N VAL A 230 12.45 11.46 1.52
CA VAL A 230 12.24 12.85 1.89
C VAL A 230 13.56 13.61 1.70
N THR A 231 13.54 14.64 0.86
CA THR A 231 14.72 15.48 0.61
C THR A 231 14.99 16.42 1.79
N PRO A 232 16.16 17.05 1.90
CA PRO A 232 16.39 18.07 2.92
C PRO A 232 15.36 19.21 2.89
N ALA A 233 14.99 19.67 1.69
CA ALA A 233 13.95 20.69 1.52
C ALA A 233 12.57 20.19 1.98
N GLY A 234 12.22 18.94 1.62
CA GLY A 234 10.98 18.31 2.06
C GLY A 234 10.91 18.15 3.57
N ARG A 235 12.02 17.74 4.21
CA ARG A 235 12.10 17.63 5.67
C ARG A 235 11.79 18.97 6.35
N SER A 236 12.45 20.05 5.93
CA SER A 236 12.19 21.38 6.48
C SER A 236 10.75 21.86 6.23
N HIS A 237 10.17 21.53 5.08
CA HIS A 237 8.77 21.84 4.77
C HIS A 237 7.81 21.07 5.68
N PHE A 238 7.93 19.74 5.74
CA PHE A 238 7.04 18.89 6.53
C PHE A 238 7.18 19.16 8.03
N GLU A 239 8.38 19.38 8.56
CA GLU A 239 8.58 19.79 9.95
C GLU A 239 7.82 21.09 10.26
N ARG A 240 7.89 22.08 9.38
CA ARG A 240 7.13 23.33 9.53
C ARG A 240 5.63 23.10 9.48
N PHE A 241 5.16 22.32 8.51
CA PHE A 241 3.74 22.02 8.33
C PHE A 241 3.15 21.26 9.54
N LEU A 242 3.89 20.29 10.06
CA LEU A 242 3.50 19.45 11.18
C LEU A 242 3.64 20.17 12.53
N SER A 243 4.47 21.21 12.63
CA SER A 243 4.64 21.99 13.87
C SER A 243 3.40 22.84 14.23
N ASP A 244 3.16 23.01 15.54
CA ASP A 244 2.06 23.80 16.14
C ASP A 244 2.24 25.33 16.08
N ARG A 245 3.00 25.83 15.10
CA ARG A 245 3.14 27.25 14.86
C ARG A 245 2.44 27.69 13.58
#